data_AF-A0AAW2F9I5-F1
#
_entry.id   AF-A0AAW2F9I5-F1
#
_cell.length_a   1.000
_cell.length_b   1.000
_cell.length_c   1.000
_cell.angle_alpha   90.00
_cell.angle_beta   90.00
_cell.angle_gamma   90.00
#
_symmetry.space_group_name_H-M   'P 1'
#
loop_
_entity.id
_entity.type
_entity.pdbx_description
1 polymer ?
#
loop_
_entity_poly.entity_id
_entity_poly.type
_entity_poly.pdbx_seq_one_letter_code
_entity_poly.pdbx_strand_id
1 'polypeptide(L)'
;MFAQIFVYCWAGNEVILKSANTGEAIYCMDWPSLSVNEKKELMMIMARCEIPIQFTSSFLVTMSLQSYGSILKTSYSAFNLLQK
;
A
#
# COMPACT_ATOMS: atom_id res chain seq x y z
N MET A 1 -9.80 20.50 -1.19
CA MET A 1 -9.50 19.60 -0.05
C MET A 1 -9.55 18.12 -0.45
N PHE A 2 -10.69 17.56 -0.87
CA PHE A 2 -10.79 16.13 -1.22
C PHE A 2 -9.82 15.67 -2.33
N ALA A 3 -9.62 16.48 -3.37
CA ALA A 3 -8.67 16.16 -4.44
C ALA A 3 -7.21 16.04 -3.93
N GLN A 4 -6.80 16.85 -2.96
CA GLN A 4 -5.45 16.77 -2.39
C GLN A 4 -5.29 15.47 -1.59
N ILE A 5 -6.28 15.13 -0.75
CA ILE A 5 -6.28 13.88 0.03
C ILE A 5 -6.29 12.68 -0.93
N PHE A 6 -7.07 12.74 -2.00
CA PHE A 6 -7.11 11.71 -3.03
C PHE A 6 -5.73 11.47 -3.65
N VAL A 7 -5.00 12.51 -4.04
CA VAL A 7 -3.66 12.37 -4.63
C VAL A 7 -2.70 11.65 -3.68
N TYR A 8 -2.70 11.99 -2.38
CA TYR A 8 -1.87 11.31 -1.39
C TYR A 8 -2.28 9.85 -1.17
N CYS A 9 -3.57 9.59 -1.01
CA CYS A 9 -4.08 8.23 -0.83
C CYS A 9 -3.88 7.36 -2.07
N TRP A 10 -3.96 7.93 -3.27
CA TRP A 10 -3.67 7.25 -4.53
C TRP A 10 -2.19 6.86 -4.61
N ALA A 11 -1.28 7.82 -4.41
CA ALA A 11 0.15 7.56 -4.45
C ALA A 11 0.58 6.53 -3.38
N GLY A 12 0.05 6.65 -2.15
CA GLY A 12 0.31 5.68 -1.09
C GLY A 12 -0.21 4.28 -1.43
N ASN A 13 -1.40 4.20 -2.04
CA ASN A 13 -1.98 2.93 -2.49
C ASN A 13 -1.12 2.25 -3.57
N GLU A 14 -0.65 3.00 -4.57
CA GLU A 14 0.23 2.47 -5.61
C GLU A 14 1.53 1.91 -5.03
N VAL A 15 2.11 2.57 -4.02
CA VAL A 15 3.31 2.07 -3.34
C VAL A 15 3.02 0.77 -2.60
N ILE A 16 1.88 0.67 -1.91
CA ILE A 16 1.47 -0.56 -1.22
C ILE A 16 1.33 -1.72 -2.23
N LEU A 17 0.62 -1.50 -3.33
CA LEU A 17 0.40 -2.51 -4.37
C LEU A 17 1.71 -2.94 -5.02
N LYS A 18 2.57 -1.99 -5.40
CA LYS A 18 3.84 -2.29 -6.05
C LYS A 18 4.79 -3.03 -5.09
N SER A 19 4.82 -2.62 -3.82
CA SER A 19 5.61 -3.28 -2.79
C SER A 19 5.18 -4.73 -2.59
N ALA A 20 3.87 -5.01 -2.54
CA ALA A 20 3.35 -6.36 -2.39
C ALA A 20 3.68 -7.24 -3.61
N ASN A 21 3.52 -6.70 -4.83
CA ASN A 21 3.77 -7.45 -6.07
C ASN A 21 5.26 -7.70 -6.33
N THR A 22 6.17 -6.96 -5.68
CA THR A 22 7.61 -7.12 -5.87
C THR A 22 8.09 -8.50 -5.42
N GLY A 23 7.57 -9.01 -4.30
CA GLY A 23 7.91 -10.35 -3.82
C GLY A 23 7.46 -11.45 -4.79
N GLU A 24 6.25 -11.33 -5.33
CA GLU A 24 5.71 -12.25 -6.34
C GLU A 24 6.51 -12.21 -7.65
N ALA A 25 6.91 -11.02 -8.09
CA ALA A 25 7.74 -10.86 -9.28
C ALA A 25 9.11 -11.55 -9.13
N ILE A 26 9.73 -11.45 -7.94
CA ILE A 26 10.98 -12.16 -7.63
C ILE A 26 10.73 -13.67 -7.57
N TYR A 27 9.59 -14.12 -7.04
CA TYR A 27 9.27 -15.55 -6.99
C TYR A 27 9.10 -16.15 -8.41
N CYS A 28 8.48 -15.40 -9.32
CA CYS A 28 8.21 -15.82 -10.70
C CYS A 28 9.42 -15.73 -11.65
N MET A 29 10.55 -15.14 -11.21
CA MET A 29 11.77 -15.09 -12.02
C MET A 29 12.51 -16.44 -11.98
N ASP A 30 13.47 -16.65 -12.89
CA ASP A 30 14.34 -17.83 -12.88
C ASP A 30 15.43 -17.73 -11.77
N TRP A 31 15.00 -17.59 -10.51
CA TRP A 31 15.89 -17.57 -9.35
C TRP A 31 16.61 -18.92 -9.07
N PRO A 32 16.13 -20.10 -9.51
CA PRO A 32 16.85 -21.36 -9.34
C PRO A 32 18.17 -21.45 -10.09
N SER A 33 18.36 -20.69 -11.19
CA SER A 33 19.61 -20.70 -11.95
C SER A 33 20.72 -19.83 -11.35
N LEU A 34 20.39 -19.00 -10.34
CA LEU A 34 21.33 -18.10 -9.67
C LEU A 34 22.29 -18.82 -8.71
N SER A 35 23.39 -18.15 -8.37
CA SER A 35 24.35 -18.62 -7.37
C SER A 35 23.72 -18.73 -5.97
N VAL A 36 24.34 -19.51 -5.09
CA VAL A 36 23.87 -19.69 -3.70
C VAL A 36 23.85 -18.37 -2.93
N ASN A 37 24.75 -17.44 -3.24
CA ASN A 37 24.79 -16.13 -2.57
C ASN A 37 23.61 -15.26 -3.00
N GLU A 38 23.36 -15.16 -4.32
CA GLU A 38 22.22 -14.41 -4.88
C GLU A 38 20.88 -14.97 -4.40
N LYS A 39 20.75 -16.30 -4.30
CA LYS A 39 19.54 -16.95 -3.75
C LYS A 39 19.25 -16.55 -2.31
N LYS A 40 20.29 -16.46 -1.47
CA LYS A 40 20.13 -16.01 -0.08
C LYS A 40 19.70 -14.55 0.00
N GLU A 41 20.27 -13.69 -0.84
CA GLU A 41 19.90 -12.29 -0.93
C GLU A 41 18.44 -12.13 -1.40
N LEU A 42 18.04 -12.83 -2.45
CA LEU A 42 16.65 -12.82 -2.93
C LEU A 42 15.66 -13.35 -1.89
N MET A 43 16.03 -14.40 -1.14
CA MET A 43 15.20 -14.93 -0.07
C MET A 43 14.98 -13.90 1.05
N MET A 44 16.02 -13.15 1.41
CA MET A 44 15.89 -12.03 2.35
C MET A 44 14.96 -10.93 1.79
N ILE A 45 15.09 -10.60 0.51
CA ILE A 45 14.23 -9.59 -0.13
C ILE A 45 12.77 -10.06 -0.17
N MET A 46 12.51 -11.32 -0.56
CA MET A 46 11.16 -11.90 -0.57
C MET A 46 10.53 -11.88 0.82
N ALA A 47 11.26 -12.27 1.87
CA ALA A 47 10.78 -12.20 3.25
C ALA A 47 10.47 -10.77 3.71
N ARG A 48 11.19 -9.76 3.20
CA ARG A 48 10.88 -8.34 3.46
C ARG A 48 9.65 -7.86 2.70
N CYS A 49 9.42 -8.34 1.48
CA CYS A 49 8.27 -7.97 0.65
C CYS A 49 6.93 -8.47 1.22
N GLU A 50 6.91 -9.49 2.07
CA GLU A 50 5.69 -9.92 2.80
C GLU A 50 5.10 -8.81 3.67
N ILE A 51 5.91 -7.83 4.07
CA ILE A 51 5.46 -6.64 4.82
C ILE A 51 5.39 -5.48 3.82
N PRO A 52 4.20 -5.16 3.27
CA PRO A 52 4.07 -4.10 2.28
C PRO A 52 4.42 -2.74 2.90
N ILE A 53 5.05 -1.88 2.10
CA ILE A 53 5.37 -0.52 2.52
C ILE A 53 4.08 0.28 2.63
N GLN A 54 3.70 0.64 3.85
CA GLN A 54 2.50 1.42 4.14
C GLN A 54 2.88 2.78 4.71
N PHE A 55 2.37 3.85 4.09
CA PHE A 55 2.47 5.19 4.66
C PHE A 55 1.27 5.45 5.58
N THR A 56 1.55 5.85 6.81
CA THR A 56 0.52 6.25 7.79
C THR A 56 0.65 7.73 8.12
N SER A 57 -0.44 8.49 8.04
CA SER A 57 -0.48 9.84 8.59
C SER A 57 -0.73 9.79 10.09
N SER A 58 0.20 10.33 10.86
CA SER A 58 0.16 10.42 12.33
C SER A 58 -0.22 9.10 13.02
N PHE A 59 0.17 7.96 12.44
CA PHE A 59 -0.15 6.60 12.90
C PHE A 59 -1.64 6.21 12.96
N LEU A 60 -2.56 7.08 12.52
CA LEU A 60 -4.01 6.84 12.64
C LEU A 60 -4.66 6.41 11.32
N VAL A 61 -4.14 6.91 10.19
CA VAL A 61 -4.76 6.68 8.88
C VAL A 61 -3.72 6.20 7.88
N THR A 62 -3.90 4.97 7.39
CA THR A 62 -3.12 4.45 6.26
C THR A 62 -3.51 5.20 4.99
N MET A 63 -2.52 5.68 4.25
CA MET A 63 -2.69 6.37 2.96
C MET A 63 -3.07 5.37 1.87
N SER A 64 -4.32 4.90 1.91
CA SER A 64 -4.91 3.99 0.94
C SER A 64 -6.23 4.54 0.40
N LEU A 65 -6.64 4.04 -0.77
CA LEU A 65 -7.94 4.41 -1.36
C LEU A 65 -9.12 3.98 -0.48
N GLN A 66 -8.95 2.91 0.30
CA GLN A 66 -9.93 2.47 1.27
C GLN A 66 -10.15 3.52 2.37
N SER A 67 -9.08 4.08 2.94
CA SER A 67 -9.18 5.15 3.93
C SER A 67 -9.82 6.40 3.36
N TYR A 68 -9.47 6.78 2.13
CA TYR A 68 -10.11 7.90 1.44
C TYR A 68 -11.62 7.69 1.27
N GLY A 69 -12.05 6.49 0.87
CA GLY A 69 -13.47 6.13 0.79
C GLY A 69 -14.19 6.23 2.13
N SER A 70 -13.55 5.81 3.23
CA SER A 70 -14.09 5.96 4.58
C SER A 70 -14.23 7.42 5.02
N ILE A 71 -13.28 8.27 4.66
CA ILE A 71 -13.34 9.73 4.91
C ILE A 71 -14.53 10.35 4.17
N LEU A 72 -14.71 10.02 2.88
CA LEU A 72 -15.83 10.51 2.08
C LEU A 72 -17.19 10.06 2.65
N LYS A 73 -17.32 8.77 2.99
CA LYS A 73 -18.56 8.23 3.58
C LYS A 73 -18.91 8.93 4.89
N THR A 74 -17.93 9.08 5.78
CA THR A 74 -18.13 9.76 7.07
C THR A 74 -18.51 11.22 6.88
N SER A 75 -17.84 11.93 5.97
CA SER A 75 -18.14 13.34 5.65
C SER A 75 -19.56 13.52 5.13
N TYR A 76 -19.99 12.66 4.19
CA TYR A 76 -21.33 12.71 3.63
C TYR A 76 -22.41 12.32 4.67
N SER A 77 -22.11 11.33 5.51
CA SER A 77 -23.02 10.93 6.60
C SER A 77 -23.22 12.06 7.62
N ALA A 78 -22.14 12.75 8.00
CA ALA A 78 -22.21 13.91 8.88
C ALA A 78 -23.01 15.06 8.25
N PHE A 79 -22.79 15.33 6.96
CA PHE A 79 -23.56 16.33 6.22
C PHE A 79 -25.06 16.01 6.23
N ASN A 80 -25.44 14.78 5.88
CA ASN A 80 -26.85 14.35 5.89
C ASN A 80 -27.50 14.41 7.27
N LEU A 81 -26.73 14.15 8.34
CA LEU A 81 -27.22 14.27 9.72
C LEU A 81 -27.53 15.73 10.08
N LEU A 82 -26.65 16.66 9.69
CA LEU A 82 -26.76 18.08 10.00
C LEU A 82 -27.76 18.82 9.12
N GLN A 83 -28.06 18.28 7.93
CA GLN A 83 -29.06 18.84 7.02
C GLN A 83 -30.49 18.40 7.37
N LYS A 84 -30.64 17.58 8.42
CA LYS A 84 -31.90 17.14 9.01
C LYS A 84 -32.23 17.99 10.22
#